data_AF-A0A3B9K4G8-F1
#
_entry.id   AF-A0A3B9K4G8-F1
#
_cell.length_a   1.000
_cell.length_b   1.000
_cell.length_c   1.000
_cell.angle_alpha   90.00
_cell.angle_beta   90.00
_cell.angle_gamma   90.00
#
_symmetry.space_group_name_H-M   'P 1'
#
loop_
_entity.id
_entity.type
_entity.pdbx_description
1 polymer ?
#
loop_
_entity_poly.entity_id
_entity_poly.type
_entity_poly.pdbx_seq_one_letter_code
_entity_poly.pdbx_strand_id
1 'polypeptide(L)'
;MRKILFLLLIIPTLVFSQKKDYNSYDKAVSYFNKGEIEKAKKSIEKCIQKNADWEKPYQLLGKIYEEEGDIELAVANYYRGFEKDNPTDQLWWQKIGDLYFENGLYPNAMYHFKKFVAFQSKEAAFYKKAIKHIQDCMFAVGAISNPVDFKPKNIGENINSEMAEYLPFISADGKQFVITRKVKGEMDLQ
;
A
#
# COMPACT_ATOMS: atom_id res chain seq x y z
N MET A 1 13.00 42.70 -53.21
CA MET A 1 11.70 42.68 -52.50
C MET A 1 11.69 41.43 -51.61
N ARG A 2 12.36 41.44 -50.47
CA ARG A 2 11.91 41.89 -49.14
C ARG A 2 10.70 41.10 -48.59
N LYS A 3 11.05 40.02 -47.88
CA LYS A 3 10.45 39.52 -46.62
C LYS A 3 8.99 39.00 -46.67
N ILE A 4 8.83 37.68 -46.73
CA ILE A 4 7.79 36.96 -45.98
C ILE A 4 8.50 35.81 -45.25
N LEU A 5 9.14 36.16 -44.14
CA LEU A 5 9.73 35.23 -43.19
C LEU A 5 9.20 35.65 -41.81
N PHE A 6 8.71 34.67 -41.06
CA PHE A 6 8.27 34.74 -39.66
C PHE A 6 7.02 35.58 -39.34
N LEU A 7 5.89 34.88 -39.25
CA LEU A 7 4.80 35.26 -38.35
C LEU A 7 4.29 34.03 -37.58
N LEU A 8 5.21 33.34 -36.90
CA LEU A 8 4.91 32.44 -35.77
C LEU A 8 5.30 33.19 -34.49
N LEU A 9 4.57 34.27 -34.22
CA LEU A 9 4.74 35.11 -33.04
C LEU A 9 3.96 34.49 -31.88
N ILE A 10 4.68 33.67 -31.10
CA ILE A 10 4.70 33.69 -29.64
C ILE A 10 3.32 33.92 -29.01
N ILE A 11 2.58 32.83 -28.77
CA ILE A 11 1.63 32.81 -27.66
C ILE A 11 2.51 32.69 -26.41
N PRO A 12 2.62 33.71 -25.54
CA PRO A 12 3.23 33.50 -24.24
C PRO A 12 2.26 32.59 -23.49
N THR A 13 2.55 31.28 -23.46
CA THR A 13 1.98 30.44 -22.41
C THR A 13 2.51 31.04 -21.12
N LEU A 14 1.66 31.80 -20.43
CA LEU A 14 1.90 32.22 -19.06
C LEU A 14 1.96 30.94 -18.24
N VAL A 15 3.15 30.35 -18.15
CA VAL A 15 3.42 29.26 -17.22
C VAL A 15 3.47 29.91 -15.84
N PHE A 16 2.30 30.12 -15.25
CA PHE A 16 2.22 30.47 -13.85
C PHE A 16 2.75 29.27 -13.06
N SER A 17 3.73 29.50 -12.18
CA SER A 17 4.15 28.50 -11.21
C SER A 17 2.92 28.02 -10.42
N GLN A 18 2.52 26.75 -10.61
CA GLN A 18 1.38 26.17 -9.91
C GLN A 18 1.68 26.17 -8.39
N LYS A 19 0.98 27.00 -7.62
CA LYS A 19 1.25 27.16 -6.18
C LYS A 19 0.64 25.99 -5.41
N LYS A 20 1.46 25.26 -4.66
CA LYS A 20 1.03 24.19 -3.73
C LYS A 20 0.08 24.78 -2.66
N ASP A 21 -1.09 24.15 -2.45
CA ASP A 21 -2.11 24.57 -1.46
C ASP A 21 -1.92 23.88 -0.11
N TYR A 22 -0.89 24.30 0.63
CA TYR A 22 -0.60 23.70 1.94
C TYR A 22 -1.78 23.79 2.94
N ASN A 23 -2.54 24.88 2.92
CA ASN A 23 -3.69 25.04 3.80
C ASN A 23 -4.79 23.99 3.54
N SER A 24 -5.09 23.69 2.28
CA SER A 24 -6.07 22.65 1.93
C SER A 24 -5.53 21.26 2.22
N TYR A 25 -4.23 21.05 2.04
CA TYR A 25 -3.58 19.78 2.38
C TYR A 25 -3.57 19.51 3.88
N ASP A 26 -3.27 20.51 4.71
CA ASP A 26 -3.30 20.36 6.18
C ASP A 26 -4.72 20.04 6.67
N LYS A 27 -5.74 20.63 6.04
CA LYS A 27 -7.14 20.25 6.28
C LYS A 27 -7.42 18.81 5.86
N ALA A 28 -6.94 18.39 4.68
CA ALA A 28 -7.11 17.02 4.22
C ALA A 28 -6.51 16.01 5.21
N VAL A 29 -5.27 16.24 5.66
CA VAL A 29 -4.60 15.41 6.66
C VAL A 29 -5.38 15.40 7.98
N SER A 30 -5.87 16.56 8.44
CA SER A 30 -6.67 16.63 9.67
C SER A 30 -7.98 15.86 9.56
N TYR A 31 -8.71 15.98 8.45
CA TYR A 31 -9.95 15.24 8.22
C TYR A 31 -9.69 13.73 8.14
N PHE A 32 -8.63 13.33 7.44
CA PHE A 32 -8.23 11.93 7.34
C PHE A 32 -7.93 11.33 8.72
N ASN A 33 -7.12 12.01 9.54
CA ASN A 33 -6.81 11.55 10.90
C ASN A 33 -8.04 11.48 11.83
N LYS A 34 -9.14 12.16 11.49
CA LYS A 34 -10.43 12.11 12.21
C LYS A 34 -11.41 11.08 11.64
N GLY A 35 -11.03 10.36 10.57
CA GLY A 35 -11.93 9.45 9.85
C GLY A 35 -12.98 10.16 8.99
N GLU A 36 -12.86 11.48 8.78
CA GLU A 36 -13.78 12.27 7.94
C GLU A 36 -13.39 12.15 6.45
N ILE A 37 -13.42 10.92 5.91
CA ILE A 37 -12.83 10.55 4.62
C ILE A 37 -13.31 11.42 3.45
N GLU A 38 -14.61 11.64 3.32
CA GLU A 38 -15.17 12.46 2.23
C GLU A 38 -14.68 13.92 2.26
N LYS A 39 -14.51 14.50 3.46
CA LYS A 39 -13.97 15.85 3.61
C LYS A 39 -12.48 15.90 3.32
N ALA A 40 -11.76 14.82 3.62
CA ALA A 40 -10.36 14.67 3.25
C ALA A 40 -10.22 14.65 1.71
N LYS A 41 -10.96 13.77 1.02
CA LYS A 41 -10.99 13.67 -0.46
C LYS A 41 -11.33 15.02 -1.11
N LYS A 42 -12.37 15.72 -0.64
CA LYS A 42 -12.72 17.06 -1.14
C LYS A 42 -11.62 18.12 -0.93
N SER A 43 -10.87 18.02 0.17
CA SER A 43 -9.73 18.93 0.42
C SER A 43 -8.53 18.60 -0.47
N ILE A 44 -8.30 17.31 -0.75
CA ILE A 44 -7.30 16.82 -1.70
C ILE A 44 -7.63 17.28 -3.12
N GLU A 45 -8.87 17.20 -3.55
CA GLU A 45 -9.31 17.67 -4.88
C GLU A 45 -8.96 19.14 -5.11
N LYS A 46 -9.12 20.00 -4.10
CA LYS A 46 -8.70 21.40 -4.19
C LYS A 46 -7.20 21.56 -4.37
N CYS A 47 -6.41 20.70 -3.72
CA CYS A 47 -4.96 20.69 -3.88
C CYS A 47 -4.59 20.33 -5.32
N ILE A 48 -5.18 19.25 -5.84
CA ILE A 48 -4.95 18.75 -7.20
C ILE A 48 -5.41 19.75 -8.27
N GLN A 49 -6.57 20.39 -8.08
CA GLN A 49 -7.07 21.42 -8.99
C GLN A 49 -6.14 22.64 -9.08
N LYS A 50 -5.44 22.96 -8.00
CA LYS A 50 -4.52 24.10 -7.94
C LYS A 50 -3.12 23.76 -8.41
N ASN A 51 -2.66 22.54 -8.12
CA ASN A 51 -1.41 22.01 -8.62
C ASN A 51 -1.56 20.50 -8.87
N ALA A 52 -1.69 20.11 -10.14
CA ALA A 52 -1.87 18.73 -10.56
C ALA A 52 -0.57 17.91 -10.55
N ASP A 53 0.58 18.59 -10.48
CA ASP A 53 1.90 17.96 -10.39
C ASP A 53 2.35 17.81 -8.92
N TRP A 54 1.53 18.23 -7.95
CA TRP A 54 1.87 18.11 -6.54
C TRP A 54 1.59 16.70 -6.03
N GLU A 55 2.66 16.04 -5.58
CA GLU A 55 2.73 14.62 -5.27
C GLU A 55 1.99 14.26 -3.97
N LYS A 56 2.13 15.10 -2.92
CA LYS A 56 1.60 14.80 -1.57
C LYS A 56 0.08 14.55 -1.54
N PRO A 57 -0.77 15.35 -2.22
CA PRO A 57 -2.20 15.06 -2.34
C PRO A 57 -2.50 13.65 -2.87
N TYR A 58 -1.77 13.19 -3.88
CA TYR A 58 -1.94 11.85 -4.43
C TYR A 58 -1.46 10.76 -3.47
N GLN A 59 -0.36 10.98 -2.75
CA GLN A 59 0.11 10.05 -1.72
C GLN A 59 -0.94 9.87 -0.60
N LEU A 60 -1.56 10.96 -0.14
CA LEU A 60 -2.63 10.90 0.85
C LEU A 60 -3.88 10.21 0.28
N LEU A 61 -4.23 10.48 -0.97
CA LEU A 61 -5.36 9.82 -1.63
C LEU A 61 -5.12 8.31 -1.80
N GLY A 62 -3.91 7.91 -2.16
CA GLY A 62 -3.51 6.50 -2.21
C GLY A 62 -3.65 5.81 -0.85
N LYS A 63 -3.25 6.49 0.24
CA LYS A 63 -3.45 5.98 1.60
C LYS A 63 -4.93 5.84 1.97
N ILE A 64 -5.75 6.80 1.59
CA ILE A 64 -7.20 6.72 1.81
C ILE A 64 -7.79 5.49 1.12
N TYR A 65 -7.45 5.26 -0.15
CA TYR A 65 -7.93 4.10 -0.89
C TYR A 65 -7.36 2.77 -0.36
N GLU A 66 -6.12 2.77 0.16
CA GLU A 66 -5.54 1.63 0.87
C GLU A 66 -6.38 1.26 2.11
N GLU A 67 -6.77 2.25 2.93
CA GLU A 67 -7.61 2.00 4.11
C GLU A 67 -9.04 1.60 3.75
N GLU A 68 -9.55 2.00 2.58
CA GLU A 68 -10.84 1.56 2.04
C GLU A 68 -10.77 0.16 1.39
N GLY A 69 -9.58 -0.40 1.20
CA GLY A 69 -9.36 -1.67 0.51
C GLY A 69 -9.45 -1.60 -1.02
N ASP A 70 -9.53 -0.41 -1.61
CA ASP A 70 -9.49 -0.22 -3.05
C ASP A 70 -8.04 -0.19 -3.54
N ILE A 71 -7.48 -1.38 -3.73
CA ILE A 71 -6.07 -1.58 -4.05
C ILE A 71 -5.70 -0.95 -5.39
N GLU A 72 -6.61 -0.97 -6.38
CA GLU A 72 -6.36 -0.44 -7.70
C GLU A 72 -6.26 1.09 -7.68
N LEU A 73 -7.21 1.77 -7.03
CA LEU A 73 -7.16 3.22 -6.85
C LEU A 73 -6.02 3.65 -5.95
N ALA A 74 -5.69 2.87 -4.91
CA ALA A 74 -4.54 3.13 -4.05
C ALA A 74 -3.24 3.17 -4.86
N VAL A 75 -2.99 2.12 -5.64
CA VAL A 75 -1.80 2.01 -6.50
C VAL A 75 -1.76 3.10 -7.55
N ALA A 76 -2.87 3.38 -8.23
CA ALA A 76 -2.94 4.44 -9.24
C ALA A 76 -2.58 5.82 -8.66
N ASN A 77 -3.04 6.13 -7.45
CA ASN A 77 -2.72 7.38 -6.77
C ASN A 77 -1.30 7.39 -6.22
N TYR A 78 -0.79 6.27 -5.69
CA TYR A 78 0.62 6.19 -5.32
C TYR A 78 1.53 6.46 -6.50
N TYR A 79 1.29 5.89 -7.68
CA TYR A 79 2.06 6.21 -8.89
C TYR A 79 2.04 7.69 -9.27
N ARG A 80 0.92 8.39 -9.06
CA ARG A 80 0.86 9.85 -9.27
C ARG A 80 1.59 10.64 -8.18
N GLY A 81 1.73 10.05 -7.01
CA GLY A 81 2.52 10.57 -5.90
C GLY A 81 4.02 10.31 -6.01
N PHE A 82 4.51 9.72 -7.12
CA PHE A 82 5.93 9.52 -7.37
C PHE A 82 6.56 10.83 -7.82
N GLU A 83 7.68 11.18 -7.22
CA GLU A 83 8.46 12.34 -7.62
C GLU A 83 9.51 11.85 -8.61
N LYS A 84 9.21 12.00 -9.92
CA LYS A 84 9.94 11.39 -11.05
C LYS A 84 11.47 11.57 -11.02
N ASP A 85 11.97 12.60 -10.35
CA ASP A 85 13.40 12.94 -10.27
C ASP A 85 14.03 12.62 -8.89
N ASN A 86 13.31 11.95 -7.99
CA ASN A 86 13.75 11.71 -6.61
C ASN A 86 14.16 10.25 -6.38
N PRO A 87 15.40 9.99 -5.90
CA PRO A 87 15.85 8.65 -5.51
C PRO A 87 14.96 7.92 -4.48
N THR A 88 14.16 8.64 -3.68
CA THR A 88 13.19 8.03 -2.74
C THR A 88 12.01 7.35 -3.44
N ASP A 89 11.83 7.53 -4.75
CA ASP A 89 10.81 6.80 -5.53
C ASP A 89 10.95 5.28 -5.42
N GLN A 90 12.15 4.80 -5.09
CA GLN A 90 12.37 3.38 -4.84
C GLN A 90 11.51 2.85 -3.69
N LEU A 91 11.30 3.64 -2.63
CA LEU A 91 10.46 3.24 -1.50
C LEU A 91 9.00 3.04 -1.91
N TRP A 92 8.54 3.70 -2.98
CA TRP A 92 7.20 3.47 -3.48
C TRP A 92 7.04 2.14 -4.20
N TRP A 93 8.08 1.63 -4.89
CA TRP A 93 8.08 0.25 -5.39
C TRP A 93 7.90 -0.75 -4.25
N GLN A 94 8.56 -0.49 -3.10
CA GLN A 94 8.36 -1.30 -1.92
C GLN A 94 6.94 -1.17 -1.37
N LYS A 95 6.42 0.05 -1.17
CA LYS A 95 5.07 0.31 -0.64
C LYS A 95 3.97 -0.34 -1.49
N ILE A 96 4.06 -0.26 -2.81
CA ILE A 96 3.10 -0.91 -3.71
C ILE A 96 3.28 -2.44 -3.70
N GLY A 97 4.51 -2.93 -3.61
CA GLY A 97 4.79 -4.36 -3.45
C GLY A 97 4.17 -4.93 -2.17
N ASP A 98 4.37 -4.24 -1.04
CA ASP A 98 3.80 -4.57 0.27
C ASP A 98 2.26 -4.57 0.20
N LEU A 99 1.66 -3.53 -0.39
CA LEU A 99 0.20 -3.44 -0.57
C LEU A 99 -0.37 -4.62 -1.36
N TYR A 100 0.24 -4.99 -2.49
CA TYR A 100 -0.18 -6.16 -3.25
C TYR A 100 0.03 -7.47 -2.48
N PHE A 101 1.12 -7.57 -1.71
CA PHE A 101 1.46 -8.76 -0.93
C PHE A 101 0.43 -9.01 0.17
N GLU A 102 0.10 -7.98 0.94
CA GLU A 102 -0.86 -8.04 2.05
C GLU A 102 -2.27 -8.38 1.56
N ASN A 103 -2.58 -8.08 0.29
CA ASN A 103 -3.87 -8.38 -0.35
C ASN A 103 -3.85 -9.66 -1.21
N GLY A 104 -2.80 -10.49 -1.11
CA GLY A 104 -2.72 -11.78 -1.79
C GLY A 104 -2.52 -11.70 -3.32
N LEU A 105 -2.21 -10.51 -3.85
CA LEU A 105 -1.96 -10.27 -5.27
C LEU A 105 -0.48 -10.52 -5.58
N TYR A 106 -0.04 -11.76 -5.33
CA TYR A 106 1.37 -12.17 -5.34
C TYR A 106 2.14 -11.90 -6.64
N PRO A 107 1.57 -12.10 -7.86
CA PRO A 107 2.27 -11.77 -9.10
C PRO A 107 2.63 -10.28 -9.20
N ASN A 108 1.69 -9.40 -8.85
CA ASN A 108 1.89 -7.95 -8.85
C ASN A 108 2.88 -7.54 -7.76
N ALA A 109 2.75 -8.10 -6.55
CA ALA A 109 3.71 -7.86 -5.47
C ALA A 109 5.14 -8.22 -5.89
N MET A 110 5.33 -9.42 -6.46
CA MET A 110 6.63 -9.88 -6.93
C MET A 110 7.23 -8.96 -7.99
N TYR A 111 6.43 -8.44 -8.92
CA TYR A 111 6.91 -7.48 -9.93
C TYR A 111 7.47 -6.22 -9.27
N HIS A 112 6.77 -5.64 -8.29
CA HIS A 112 7.19 -4.39 -7.64
C HIS A 112 8.40 -4.62 -6.71
N PHE A 113 8.46 -5.74 -5.99
CA PHE A 113 9.66 -6.09 -5.22
C PHE A 113 10.89 -6.29 -6.11
N LYS A 114 10.73 -6.92 -7.29
CA LYS A 114 11.82 -7.04 -8.27
C LYS A 114 12.33 -5.69 -8.77
N LYS A 115 11.41 -4.74 -9.01
CA LYS A 115 11.77 -3.36 -9.32
C LYS A 115 12.52 -2.71 -8.16
N PHE A 116 12.05 -2.87 -6.93
CA PHE A 116 12.68 -2.31 -5.74
C PHE A 116 14.12 -2.80 -5.55
N VAL A 117 14.35 -4.12 -5.55
CA VAL A 117 15.68 -4.70 -5.28
C VAL A 117 16.72 -4.37 -6.37
N ALA A 118 16.29 -4.04 -7.58
CA ALA A 118 17.20 -3.64 -8.67
C ALA A 118 17.98 -2.35 -8.35
N PHE A 119 17.52 -1.56 -7.38
CA PHE A 119 18.18 -0.32 -6.97
C PHE A 119 18.83 -0.39 -5.58
N GLN A 120 18.70 -1.51 -4.86
CA GLN A 120 19.24 -1.65 -3.50
C GLN A 120 20.60 -2.37 -3.51
N SER A 121 21.47 -2.01 -2.57
CA SER A 121 22.66 -2.82 -2.25
C SER A 121 22.22 -4.14 -1.61
N LYS A 122 22.90 -5.23 -1.96
CA LYS A 122 22.56 -6.59 -1.48
C LYS A 122 22.74 -6.74 0.04
N GLU A 123 23.57 -5.91 0.62
CA GLU A 123 23.89 -5.89 2.05
C GLU A 123 22.80 -5.18 2.86
N ALA A 124 22.01 -4.31 2.21
CA ALA A 124 20.96 -3.53 2.86
C ALA A 124 19.85 -4.41 3.45
N ALA A 125 19.34 -4.02 4.63
CA ALA A 125 18.25 -4.74 5.30
C ALA A 125 16.98 -4.80 4.43
N PHE A 126 16.65 -3.71 3.75
CA PHE A 126 15.49 -3.65 2.85
C PHE A 126 15.60 -4.59 1.65
N TYR A 127 16.82 -4.80 1.11
CA TYR A 127 17.05 -5.78 0.05
C TYR A 127 16.71 -7.19 0.54
N LYS A 128 17.23 -7.58 1.71
CA LYS A 128 16.96 -8.92 2.30
C LYS A 128 15.46 -9.13 2.54
N LYS A 129 14.76 -8.12 3.08
CA LYS A 129 13.30 -8.17 3.29
C LYS A 129 12.56 -8.38 1.95
N ALA A 130 12.87 -7.59 0.93
CA ALA A 130 12.20 -7.69 -0.37
C ALA A 130 12.49 -9.01 -1.10
N ILE A 131 13.71 -9.57 -0.97
CA ILE A 131 14.03 -10.91 -1.48
C ILE A 131 13.19 -11.98 -0.78
N LYS A 132 13.00 -11.89 0.54
CA LYS A 132 12.11 -12.80 1.27
C LYS A 132 10.68 -12.71 0.75
N HIS A 133 10.14 -11.51 0.53
CA HIS A 133 8.81 -11.36 -0.07
C HIS A 133 8.73 -11.93 -1.49
N ILE A 134 9.77 -11.79 -2.32
CA ILE A 134 9.80 -12.42 -3.65
C ILE A 134 9.70 -13.94 -3.52
N GLN A 135 10.45 -14.54 -2.60
CA GLN A 135 10.39 -15.99 -2.34
C GLN A 135 9.00 -16.42 -1.86
N ASP A 136 8.39 -15.64 -0.98
CA ASP A 136 7.04 -15.90 -0.48
C ASP A 136 5.98 -15.79 -1.57
N CYS A 137 6.07 -14.78 -2.45
CA CYS A 137 5.21 -14.68 -3.62
C CYS A 137 5.37 -15.89 -4.55
N MET A 138 6.61 -16.33 -4.81
CA MET A 138 6.88 -17.48 -5.66
C MET A 138 6.26 -18.76 -5.07
N PHE A 139 6.45 -18.97 -3.77
CA PHE A 139 5.83 -20.08 -3.06
C PHE A 139 4.30 -20.01 -3.14
N ALA A 140 3.70 -18.85 -2.84
CA ALA A 140 2.26 -18.66 -2.84
C ALA A 140 1.64 -18.91 -4.22
N VAL A 141 2.23 -18.37 -5.29
CA VAL A 141 1.79 -18.64 -6.68
C VAL A 141 1.86 -20.13 -6.99
N GLY A 142 2.94 -20.80 -6.59
CA GLY A 142 3.10 -22.24 -6.75
C GLY A 142 2.05 -23.05 -5.99
N ALA A 143 1.81 -22.71 -4.73
CA ALA A 143 0.85 -23.39 -3.85
C ALA A 143 -0.61 -23.18 -4.29
N ILE A 144 -0.95 -21.97 -4.74
CA ILE A 144 -2.28 -21.67 -5.31
C ILE A 144 -2.52 -22.46 -6.59
N SER A 145 -1.49 -22.58 -7.43
CA SER A 145 -1.59 -23.33 -8.70
C SER A 145 -1.59 -24.84 -8.49
N ASN A 146 -1.03 -25.32 -7.38
CA ASN A 146 -0.90 -26.73 -7.04
C ASN A 146 -1.44 -26.96 -5.62
N PRO A 147 -2.77 -26.85 -5.40
CA PRO A 147 -3.33 -27.03 -4.08
C PRO A 147 -3.08 -28.46 -3.61
N VAL A 148 -2.64 -28.60 -2.36
CA VAL A 148 -2.59 -29.90 -1.69
C VAL A 148 -4.03 -30.40 -1.47
N ASP A 149 -4.26 -31.71 -1.66
CA ASP A 149 -5.53 -32.35 -1.26
C ASP A 149 -5.61 -32.40 0.27
N PHE A 150 -5.93 -31.25 0.85
CA PHE A 150 -6.13 -31.07 2.26
C PHE A 150 -7.59 -30.75 2.52
N LYS A 151 -8.26 -31.66 3.23
CA LYS A 151 -9.63 -31.48 3.68
C LYS A 151 -9.58 -31.13 5.16
N PRO A 152 -9.57 -29.83 5.53
CA PRO A 152 -9.54 -29.45 6.94
C PRO A 152 -10.71 -30.10 7.66
N LYS A 153 -10.40 -30.81 8.74
CA LYS A 153 -11.41 -31.35 9.66
C LYS A 153 -11.44 -30.43 10.87
N ASN A 154 -12.62 -29.92 11.19
CA ASN A 154 -12.85 -29.27 12.46
C ASN A 154 -12.54 -30.29 13.58
N ILE A 155 -11.66 -29.91 14.52
CA ILE A 155 -11.17 -30.81 15.59
C ILE A 155 -11.95 -30.63 16.90
N GLY A 156 -13.16 -30.06 16.79
CA GLY A 156 -14.13 -29.93 17.87
C GLY A 156 -14.14 -28.55 18.52
N GLU A 157 -15.17 -28.30 19.32
CA GLU A 157 -15.42 -27.03 20.01
C GLU A 157 -14.35 -26.66 21.05
N ASN A 158 -13.41 -27.55 21.37
CA ASN A 158 -12.27 -27.24 22.22
C ASN A 158 -11.22 -26.37 21.52
N ILE A 159 -11.22 -26.33 20.19
CA ILE A 159 -10.25 -25.57 19.38
C ILE A 159 -10.91 -24.78 18.24
N ASN A 160 -12.05 -25.20 17.73
CA ASN A 160 -12.78 -24.48 16.69
C ASN A 160 -14.13 -24.01 17.23
N SER A 161 -14.09 -23.27 18.34
CA SER A 161 -15.31 -22.69 18.92
C SER A 161 -15.75 -21.43 18.18
N GLU A 162 -16.93 -20.92 18.51
CA GLU A 162 -17.39 -19.61 18.04
C GLU A 162 -16.66 -18.43 18.72
N MET A 163 -15.85 -18.69 19.76
CA MET A 163 -15.14 -17.66 20.50
C MET A 163 -13.83 -17.28 19.80
N ALA A 164 -13.36 -16.06 20.03
CA ALA A 164 -12.09 -15.62 19.50
C ALA A 164 -10.93 -16.41 20.15
N GLU A 165 -10.19 -17.14 19.33
CA GLU A 165 -9.04 -17.96 19.71
C GLU A 165 -7.76 -17.37 19.09
N TYR A 166 -6.69 -17.36 19.86
CA TYR A 166 -5.45 -16.66 19.52
C TYR A 166 -4.23 -17.39 20.08
N LEU A 167 -3.05 -17.01 19.58
CA LEU A 167 -1.75 -17.54 19.98
C LEU A 167 -1.66 -19.09 19.93
N PRO A 168 -2.02 -19.73 18.80
CA PRO A 168 -1.87 -21.17 18.68
C PRO A 168 -0.39 -21.56 18.78
N PHE A 169 -0.10 -22.55 19.60
CA PHE A 169 1.24 -23.08 19.83
C PHE A 169 1.20 -24.60 19.77
N ILE A 170 2.09 -25.19 18.97
CA ILE A 170 2.37 -26.63 18.97
C ILE A 170 3.69 -26.82 19.71
N SER A 171 3.72 -27.70 20.71
CA SER A 171 4.98 -28.05 21.40
C SER A 171 6.00 -28.63 20.41
N ALA A 172 7.30 -28.49 20.71
CA ALA A 172 8.37 -28.94 19.80
C ALA A 172 8.30 -30.46 19.49
N ASP A 173 7.74 -31.25 20.40
CA ASP A 173 7.52 -32.69 20.21
C ASP A 173 6.20 -33.03 19.49
N GLY A 174 5.40 -32.02 19.13
CA GLY A 174 4.13 -32.17 18.43
C GLY A 174 2.98 -32.73 19.28
N LYS A 175 3.16 -32.89 20.60
CA LYS A 175 2.19 -33.57 21.47
C LYS A 175 1.17 -32.65 22.13
N GLN A 176 1.46 -31.36 22.24
CA GLN A 176 0.58 -30.39 22.84
C GLN A 176 0.20 -29.34 21.81
N PHE A 177 -1.09 -29.05 21.73
CA PHE A 177 -1.61 -27.90 21.02
C PHE A 177 -2.28 -26.99 22.04
N VAL A 178 -1.70 -25.81 22.23
CA VAL A 178 -2.17 -24.81 23.18
C VAL A 178 -2.77 -23.66 22.38
N ILE A 179 -3.96 -23.23 22.78
CA ILE A 179 -4.59 -22.01 22.28
C ILE A 179 -5.03 -21.16 23.47
N THR A 180 -5.11 -19.87 23.27
CA THR A 180 -5.79 -18.97 24.21
C THR A 180 -7.15 -18.59 23.62
N ARG A 181 -8.19 -18.57 24.45
CA ARG A 181 -9.56 -18.29 24.02
C ARG A 181 -10.15 -17.17 24.87
N LYS A 182 -10.84 -16.23 24.22
CA LYS A 182 -11.63 -15.21 24.90
C LYS A 182 -13.02 -15.76 25.24
N VAL A 183 -13.19 -16.20 26.47
CA VAL A 183 -14.49 -16.63 27.02
C VAL A 183 -15.32 -15.41 27.46
N LYS A 184 -16.64 -15.50 27.30
CA LYS A 184 -17.58 -14.42 27.58
C LYS A 184 -17.99 -14.50 29.07
N GLY A 185 -17.38 -13.66 29.91
CA GLY A 185 -17.48 -13.68 31.39
C GLY A 185 -16.41 -14.60 32.00
N GLU A 186 -15.58 -14.24 32.97
CA GLU A 186 -15.55 -13.13 33.94
C GLU A 186 -14.44 -12.11 33.58
N MET A 187 -14.46 -10.94 34.21
CA MET A 187 -13.34 -9.98 34.19
C MET A 187 -12.01 -10.72 34.38
N ASP A 188 -11.02 -10.42 33.55
CA ASP A 188 -9.61 -10.68 33.88
C ASP A 188 -9.36 -9.98 35.24
N LEU A 189 -9.35 -10.77 36.32
CA LEU A 189 -9.46 -10.29 37.70
C LEU A 189 -8.31 -9.34 38.10
N GLN A 190 -8.67 -8.51 39.08
CA GLN A 190 -7.87 -7.73 40.04
C GLN A 190 -6.40 -8.11 40.22
#